data_AF-A0A553JX92-F1
#
_entry.id   AF-A0A553JX92-F1
#
_cell.length_a   1.000
_cell.length_b   1.000
_cell.length_c   1.000
_cell.angle_alpha   90.00
_cell.angle_beta   90.00
_cell.angle_gamma   90.00
#
_symmetry.space_group_name_H-M   'P 1'
#
loop_
_entity.id
_entity.type
_entity.pdbx_description
1 polymer ?
#
loop_
_entity_poly.entity_id
_entity_poly.type
_entity_poly.pdbx_seq_one_letter_code
_entity_poly.pdbx_strand_id
1 'polypeptide(L)'
;MRKLLTRVTTAVVATAATLGAAQAIALPVAPPPVAPVSGIPTPCAVTFEWPGDDVGIDAIAAQITANFGFKLAGTQWTEDNRASIKILWETLDAVSCTDYITNLQAKVKGNVGLNANRISGWAWGDWSLTKGSYVTLDFAKFAKALDAGDEGRLVRLVIHEIAHVLNSDRHSNPAYWQEFGDLFRSEGRFGDYAGSSKSETFADVVGYYVGRCALNNPYDTGEFAGYYEFVKEEVFGGKEFGPEPGVRPECAVPDAGAEEPKPGASEADDAISWIEAVSDE
;
A
#
# COMPACT_ATOMS: atom_id res chain seq x y z
N MET A 1 39.01 91.44 -3.40
CA MET A 1 38.85 90.67 -2.15
C MET A 1 39.26 89.22 -2.40
N ARG A 2 40.05 88.65 -1.50
CA ARG A 2 40.53 87.25 -1.50
C ARG A 2 39.37 86.25 -1.34
N LYS A 3 39.53 85.07 -1.97
CA LYS A 3 39.29 83.68 -1.49
C LYS A 3 38.82 82.81 -2.66
N LEU A 4 39.14 81.53 -2.81
CA LEU A 4 40.27 80.64 -2.49
C LEU A 4 39.97 79.37 -3.31
N LEU A 5 40.98 78.69 -3.86
CA LEU A 5 40.84 77.42 -4.58
C LEU A 5 40.25 76.30 -3.72
N THR A 6 39.57 75.32 -4.33
CA THR A 6 39.90 73.89 -4.12
C THR A 6 39.51 73.04 -5.34
N ARG A 7 40.49 72.34 -5.92
CA ARG A 7 40.34 71.25 -6.89
C ARG A 7 39.99 69.97 -6.12
N VAL A 8 39.02 69.19 -6.59
CA VAL A 8 38.84 67.80 -6.16
C VAL A 8 39.12 66.90 -7.37
N THR A 9 40.15 66.09 -7.23
CA THR A 9 40.67 65.12 -8.17
C THR A 9 39.78 63.88 -8.13
N THR A 10 39.14 63.52 -9.24
CA THR A 10 38.35 62.29 -9.35
C THR A 10 39.30 61.10 -9.54
N ALA A 11 39.43 60.26 -8.53
CA ALA A 11 40.13 58.98 -8.64
C ALA A 11 39.19 57.96 -9.30
N VAL A 12 39.54 57.49 -10.50
CA VAL A 12 38.90 56.36 -11.17
C VAL A 12 39.45 55.08 -10.53
N VAL A 13 38.63 54.38 -9.76
CA VAL A 13 38.96 53.05 -9.26
C VAL A 13 38.71 52.05 -10.39
N ALA A 14 39.78 51.52 -10.98
CA ALA A 14 39.71 50.38 -11.87
C ALA A 14 39.50 49.11 -11.04
N THR A 15 38.25 48.67 -10.89
CA THR A 15 37.95 47.33 -10.37
C THR A 15 38.28 46.30 -11.44
N ALA A 16 39.38 45.57 -11.24
CA ALA A 16 39.67 44.34 -11.96
C ALA A 16 38.58 43.31 -11.63
N ALA A 17 37.60 43.15 -12.52
CA ALA A 17 36.65 42.07 -12.44
C ALA A 17 37.38 40.77 -12.81
N THR A 18 37.76 39.99 -11.80
CA THR A 18 38.15 38.60 -12.00
C THR A 18 36.96 37.84 -12.57
N LEU A 19 37.02 37.52 -13.86
CA LEU A 19 36.14 36.53 -14.49
C LEU A 19 36.46 35.16 -13.86
N GLY A 20 35.86 34.87 -12.72
CA GLY A 20 35.76 33.52 -12.21
C GLY A 20 34.92 32.73 -13.20
N ALA A 21 35.52 31.76 -13.87
CA ALA A 21 34.77 30.78 -14.64
C ALA A 21 33.76 30.12 -13.70
N ALA A 22 32.47 30.39 -13.91
CA ALA A 22 31.41 29.65 -13.26
C ALA A 22 31.54 28.20 -13.73
N GLN A 23 32.14 27.34 -12.90
CA GLN A 23 32.04 25.92 -13.08
C GLN A 23 30.57 25.58 -12.81
N ALA A 24 29.84 25.22 -13.86
CA ALA A 24 28.54 24.60 -13.73
C ALA A 24 28.76 23.30 -12.96
N ILE A 25 28.46 23.33 -11.66
CA ILE A 25 28.34 22.12 -10.86
C ILE A 25 27.11 21.43 -11.43
N ALA A 26 27.32 20.39 -12.23
CA ALA A 26 26.24 19.51 -12.61
C ALA A 26 25.61 19.02 -11.30
N LEU A 27 24.34 19.39 -11.09
CA LEU A 27 23.54 18.79 -10.02
C LEU A 27 23.67 17.27 -10.16
N PRO A 28 23.76 16.50 -9.06
CA PRO A 28 23.72 15.05 -9.16
C PRO A 28 22.50 14.70 -10.02
N VAL A 29 22.74 13.96 -11.10
CA VAL A 29 21.69 13.46 -11.97
C VAL A 29 20.69 12.78 -11.05
N ALA A 30 19.44 13.27 -11.05
CA ALA A 30 18.38 12.63 -10.29
C ALA A 30 18.43 11.13 -10.61
N PRO A 31 18.40 10.24 -9.60
CA PRO A 31 18.41 8.82 -9.86
C PRO A 31 17.34 8.52 -10.92
N PRO A 32 17.64 7.64 -11.90
CA PRO A 32 16.66 7.28 -12.92
C PRO A 32 15.36 6.88 -12.21
N PRO A 33 14.18 7.30 -12.70
CA PRO A 33 12.93 6.96 -12.05
C PRO A 33 12.89 5.45 -11.89
N VAL A 34 12.90 5.00 -10.64
CA VAL A 34 12.60 3.61 -10.32
C VAL A 34 11.22 3.36 -10.93
N ALA A 35 11.06 2.28 -11.69
CA ALA A 35 9.73 1.89 -12.16
C ALA A 35 8.83 1.87 -10.91
N PRO A 36 7.75 2.67 -10.88
CA PRO A 36 6.96 2.80 -9.67
C PRO A 36 6.52 1.41 -9.23
N VAL A 37 6.62 1.12 -7.93
CA VAL A 37 5.76 0.10 -7.34
C VAL A 37 4.37 0.67 -7.45
N SER A 38 3.67 0.31 -8.53
CA SER A 38 2.47 0.99 -8.95
C SER A 38 1.41 0.92 -7.87
N GLY A 39 1.13 2.04 -7.21
CA GLY A 39 0.22 2.05 -6.07
C GLY A 39 0.73 2.75 -4.82
N ILE A 40 2.07 2.80 -4.64
CA ILE A 40 2.71 3.21 -3.38
C ILE A 40 3.67 4.38 -3.64
N PRO A 41 3.28 5.62 -3.31
CA PRO A 41 4.13 6.81 -3.52
C PRO A 41 5.46 6.79 -2.75
N THR A 42 5.44 6.31 -1.50
CA THR A 42 6.60 6.33 -0.60
C THR A 42 6.92 4.93 -0.06
N PRO A 43 7.28 3.96 -0.92
CA PRO A 43 7.53 2.59 -0.48
C PRO A 43 8.75 2.53 0.46
N CYS A 44 8.93 1.40 1.14
CA CYS A 44 10.22 1.06 1.72
C CYS A 44 11.32 1.05 0.65
N ALA A 45 12.58 1.25 1.08
CA ALA A 45 13.70 0.98 0.20
C ALA A 45 13.68 -0.50 -0.21
N VAL A 46 13.95 -0.77 -1.49
CA VAL A 46 13.89 -2.12 -2.03
C VAL A 46 14.88 -3.02 -1.27
N THR A 47 14.36 -4.10 -0.70
CA THR A 47 15.17 -5.09 0.02
C THR A 47 15.38 -6.33 -0.84
N PHE A 48 14.34 -6.73 -1.57
CA PHE A 48 14.35 -7.85 -2.50
C PHE A 48 13.89 -7.37 -3.87
N GLU A 49 14.85 -7.07 -4.75
CA GLU A 49 14.55 -6.71 -6.15
C GLU A 49 13.71 -7.80 -6.83
N TRP A 50 12.79 -7.40 -7.71
CA TRP A 50 12.08 -8.34 -8.58
C TRP A 50 13.11 -9.22 -9.32
N PRO A 51 13.01 -10.56 -9.23
CA PRO A 51 14.06 -11.45 -9.75
C PRO A 51 14.28 -11.36 -11.27
N GLY A 52 13.33 -10.79 -12.02
CA GLY A 52 13.41 -10.63 -13.46
C GLY A 52 12.41 -11.50 -14.22
N ASP A 53 12.18 -11.13 -15.47
CA ASP A 53 11.18 -11.78 -16.34
C ASP A 53 11.67 -13.09 -16.95
N ASP A 54 12.98 -13.37 -16.85
CA ASP A 54 13.64 -14.60 -17.31
C ASP A 54 13.70 -15.69 -16.22
N VAL A 55 13.43 -15.34 -14.96
CA VAL A 55 13.36 -16.30 -13.84
C VAL A 55 12.02 -17.04 -13.88
N GLY A 56 12.04 -18.38 -13.92
CA GLY A 56 10.82 -19.19 -13.95
C GLY A 56 9.96 -19.05 -12.68
N ILE A 57 8.63 -19.12 -12.82
CA ILE A 57 7.69 -18.88 -11.71
C ILE A 57 7.94 -19.77 -10.48
N ASP A 58 8.34 -21.03 -10.64
CA ASP A 58 8.64 -21.90 -9.51
C ASP A 58 9.79 -21.35 -8.63
N ALA A 59 10.79 -20.73 -9.25
CA ALA A 59 11.90 -20.11 -8.54
C ALA A 59 11.48 -18.81 -7.85
N ILE A 60 10.62 -18.01 -8.49
CA ILE A 60 10.04 -16.80 -7.90
C ILE A 60 9.17 -17.16 -6.69
N ALA A 61 8.32 -18.18 -6.82
CA ALA A 61 7.49 -18.72 -5.75
C ALA A 61 8.34 -19.20 -4.55
N ALA A 62 9.43 -19.92 -4.80
CA ALA A 62 10.36 -20.33 -3.76
C ALA A 62 11.01 -19.11 -3.05
N GLN A 63 11.35 -18.06 -3.80
CA GLN A 63 11.91 -16.84 -3.22
C GLN A 63 10.89 -16.04 -2.41
N ILE A 64 9.61 -16.00 -2.79
CA ILE A 64 8.56 -15.40 -1.94
C ILE A 64 8.51 -16.09 -0.58
N THR A 65 8.59 -17.42 -0.56
CA THR A 65 8.64 -18.19 0.68
C THR A 65 9.89 -17.85 1.49
N ALA A 66 11.05 -17.77 0.84
CA ALA A 66 12.33 -17.53 1.51
C ALA A 66 12.47 -16.10 2.06
N ASN A 67 11.99 -15.10 1.32
CA ASN A 67 12.18 -13.69 1.65
C ASN A 67 11.08 -13.16 2.57
N PHE A 68 9.83 -13.60 2.37
CA PHE A 68 8.67 -13.06 3.08
C PHE A 68 8.00 -14.08 4.02
N GLY A 69 8.41 -15.35 4.01
CA GLY A 69 7.93 -16.36 4.95
C GLY A 69 6.56 -16.97 4.66
N PHE A 70 5.94 -16.65 3.51
CA PHE A 70 4.63 -17.17 3.14
C PHE A 70 4.71 -18.57 2.52
N LYS A 71 3.87 -19.50 2.99
CA LYS A 71 3.65 -20.78 2.30
C LYS A 71 2.78 -20.55 1.07
N LEU A 72 3.15 -21.09 -0.09
CA LEU A 72 2.40 -20.89 -1.32
C LEU A 72 1.52 -22.09 -1.67
N ALA A 73 0.33 -21.81 -2.19
CA ALA A 73 -0.62 -22.81 -2.68
C ALA A 73 -1.40 -22.28 -3.89
N GLY A 74 -2.15 -23.16 -4.56
CA GLY A 74 -3.01 -22.80 -5.68
C GLY A 74 -2.37 -23.06 -7.05
N THR A 75 -3.18 -22.96 -8.11
CA THR A 75 -2.82 -23.36 -9.47
C THR A 75 -2.45 -22.19 -10.38
N GLN A 76 -2.56 -20.95 -9.90
CA GLN A 76 -2.29 -19.76 -10.71
C GLN A 76 -0.84 -19.25 -10.61
N TRP A 77 0.06 -19.96 -9.92
CA TRP A 77 1.51 -19.73 -9.99
C TRP A 77 2.05 -20.19 -11.36
N THR A 78 1.83 -19.36 -12.37
CA THR A 78 2.05 -19.69 -13.79
C THR A 78 2.55 -18.47 -14.56
N GLU A 79 3.22 -18.69 -15.69
CA GLU A 79 3.76 -17.62 -16.54
C GLU A 79 2.67 -16.63 -16.99
N ASP A 80 1.47 -17.12 -17.30
CA ASP A 80 0.32 -16.29 -17.68
C ASP A 80 -0.06 -15.25 -16.61
N ASN A 81 0.32 -15.50 -15.34
CA ASN A 81 0.03 -14.62 -14.20
C ASN A 81 1.26 -13.86 -13.69
N ARG A 82 2.37 -13.84 -14.44
CA ARG A 82 3.64 -13.20 -14.03
C ARG A 82 3.47 -11.76 -13.56
N ALA A 83 2.67 -10.96 -14.26
CA ALA A 83 2.43 -9.56 -13.90
C ALA A 83 1.69 -9.43 -12.55
N SER A 84 0.69 -10.28 -12.29
CA SER A 84 0.00 -10.34 -10.99
C SER A 84 0.95 -10.78 -9.87
N ILE A 85 1.82 -11.74 -10.13
CA ILE A 85 2.86 -12.21 -9.18
C ILE A 85 3.85 -11.09 -8.87
N LYS A 86 4.22 -10.30 -9.88
CA LYS A 86 5.10 -9.14 -9.72
C LYS A 86 4.49 -8.09 -8.80
N ILE A 87 3.20 -7.73 -9.00
CA ILE A 87 2.50 -6.79 -8.10
C ILE A 87 2.53 -7.30 -6.66
N LEU A 88 2.23 -8.58 -6.44
CA LEU A 88 2.30 -9.19 -5.10
C LEU A 88 3.71 -9.06 -4.51
N TRP A 89 4.75 -9.42 -5.26
CA TRP A 89 6.15 -9.32 -4.82
C TRP A 89 6.51 -7.90 -4.39
N GLU A 90 6.28 -6.93 -5.29
CA GLU A 90 6.66 -5.54 -5.07
C GLU A 90 5.84 -4.92 -3.92
N THR A 91 4.58 -5.34 -3.73
CA THR A 91 3.76 -4.93 -2.59
C THR A 91 4.33 -5.43 -1.27
N LEU A 92 4.76 -6.69 -1.21
CA LEU A 92 5.37 -7.27 0.00
C LEU A 92 6.72 -6.61 0.33
N ASP A 93 7.55 -6.38 -0.68
CA ASP A 93 8.83 -5.69 -0.51
C ASP A 93 8.64 -4.22 -0.08
N ALA A 94 7.63 -3.54 -0.62
CA ALA A 94 7.36 -2.14 -0.32
C ALA A 94 6.96 -1.88 1.13
N VAL A 95 6.55 -2.90 1.90
CA VAL A 95 6.26 -2.80 3.34
C VAL A 95 7.30 -3.49 4.23
N SER A 96 8.33 -4.10 3.63
CA SER A 96 9.30 -4.98 4.31
C SER A 96 10.22 -4.28 5.32
N CYS A 97 10.35 -2.96 5.24
CA CYS A 97 11.09 -2.17 6.23
C CYS A 97 10.34 -1.94 7.55
N THR A 98 9.12 -2.47 7.66
CA THR A 98 8.28 -2.41 8.86
C THR A 98 8.12 -3.81 9.46
N ASP A 99 7.67 -3.89 10.71
CA ASP A 99 7.36 -5.17 11.35
C ASP A 99 6.03 -5.79 10.88
N TYR A 100 5.34 -5.20 9.90
CA TYR A 100 4.00 -5.61 9.47
C TYR A 100 3.89 -7.12 9.15
N ILE A 101 4.76 -7.64 8.28
CA ILE A 101 4.76 -9.07 7.89
C ILE A 101 5.16 -9.96 9.07
N THR A 102 6.11 -9.54 9.89
CA THR A 102 6.52 -10.30 11.08
C THR A 102 5.39 -10.37 12.10
N ASN A 103 4.70 -9.26 12.35
CA ASN A 103 3.61 -9.15 13.32
C ASN A 103 2.40 -9.99 12.91
N LEU A 104 1.97 -9.96 11.65
CA LEU A 104 0.86 -10.80 11.19
C LEU A 104 1.22 -12.29 11.23
N GLN A 105 2.46 -12.67 10.91
CA GLN A 105 2.90 -14.06 11.04
C GLN A 105 2.90 -14.51 12.50
N ALA A 106 3.28 -13.64 13.43
CA ALA A 106 3.22 -13.94 14.85
C ALA A 106 1.79 -14.23 15.33
N LYS A 107 0.77 -13.51 14.84
CA LYS A 107 -0.65 -13.73 15.20
C LYS A 107 -1.12 -15.17 14.97
N VAL A 108 -0.63 -15.79 13.90
CA VAL A 108 -1.03 -17.14 13.47
C VAL A 108 0.06 -18.20 13.67
N LYS A 109 1.11 -17.87 14.43
CA LYS A 109 2.27 -18.75 14.66
C LYS A 109 2.97 -19.23 13.37
N GLY A 110 3.13 -18.33 12.40
CA GLY A 110 3.79 -18.58 11.12
C GLY A 110 3.00 -19.46 10.14
N ASN A 111 1.69 -19.61 10.34
CA ASN A 111 0.84 -20.47 9.51
C ASN A 111 0.06 -19.75 8.40
N VAL A 112 0.43 -18.51 8.07
CA VAL A 112 -0.20 -17.81 6.94
C VAL A 112 0.43 -18.25 5.63
N GLY A 113 -0.42 -18.61 4.68
CA GLY A 113 -0.01 -18.81 3.30
C GLY A 113 -0.65 -17.84 2.32
N LEU A 114 -0.14 -17.85 1.09
CA LEU A 114 -0.71 -17.16 -0.07
C LEU A 114 -1.21 -18.22 -1.05
N ASN A 115 -2.49 -18.16 -1.38
CA ASN A 115 -3.16 -19.08 -2.27
C ASN A 115 -3.52 -18.37 -3.58
N ALA A 116 -2.84 -18.68 -4.68
CA ALA A 116 -3.16 -18.14 -5.99
C ALA A 116 -4.16 -19.07 -6.70
N ASN A 117 -5.45 -18.80 -6.55
CA ASN A 117 -6.50 -19.66 -7.11
C ASN A 117 -7.74 -18.86 -7.51
N ARG A 118 -8.56 -19.44 -8.40
CA ARG A 118 -9.83 -18.83 -8.80
C ARG A 118 -10.80 -18.75 -7.63
N ILE A 119 -11.41 -17.58 -7.45
CA ILE A 119 -12.47 -17.36 -6.47
C ILE A 119 -13.80 -17.27 -7.22
N SER A 120 -14.81 -18.01 -6.78
CA SER A 120 -16.15 -17.94 -7.38
C SER A 120 -16.82 -16.59 -7.08
N GLY A 121 -17.72 -16.15 -7.96
CA GLY A 121 -18.44 -14.90 -7.75
C GLY A 121 -17.59 -13.65 -7.97
N TRP A 122 -17.91 -12.59 -7.24
CA TRP A 122 -17.40 -11.25 -7.47
C TRP A 122 -16.09 -10.93 -6.73
N ALA A 123 -15.68 -11.74 -5.74
CA ALA A 123 -14.52 -11.48 -4.89
C ALA A 123 -13.19 -11.71 -5.63
N TRP A 124 -12.20 -10.85 -5.41
CA TRP A 124 -10.87 -10.94 -6.05
C TRP A 124 -9.77 -11.41 -5.09
N GLY A 125 -10.03 -11.27 -3.80
CA GLY A 125 -9.23 -11.87 -2.73
C GLY A 125 -10.14 -12.32 -1.60
N ASP A 126 -9.61 -13.17 -0.71
CA ASP A 126 -10.24 -13.50 0.56
C ASP A 126 -9.19 -13.95 1.59
N TRP A 127 -9.50 -13.79 2.88
CA TRP A 127 -8.76 -14.46 3.94
C TRP A 127 -9.54 -15.65 4.48
N SER A 128 -8.92 -16.84 4.43
CA SER A 128 -9.38 -18.07 5.07
C SER A 128 -10.69 -18.69 4.53
N LEU A 129 -11.38 -18.07 3.57
CA LEU A 129 -12.65 -18.58 3.02
C LEU A 129 -12.41 -19.66 1.97
N THR A 130 -11.58 -19.37 0.97
CA THR A 130 -11.24 -20.35 -0.07
C THR A 130 -10.30 -21.42 0.47
N LYS A 131 -9.43 -21.07 1.42
CA LYS A 131 -8.50 -22.00 2.06
C LYS A 131 -8.13 -21.50 3.46
N GLY A 132 -8.42 -22.31 4.47
CA GLY A 132 -8.15 -21.98 5.88
C GLY A 132 -6.69 -21.58 6.14
N SER A 133 -6.48 -20.45 6.81
CA SER A 133 -5.17 -19.82 7.08
C SER A 133 -4.41 -19.30 5.85
N TYR A 134 -5.06 -19.09 4.71
CA TYR A 134 -4.43 -18.51 3.53
C TYR A 134 -5.15 -17.22 3.11
N VAL A 135 -4.36 -16.23 2.69
CA VAL A 135 -4.86 -15.15 1.85
C VAL A 135 -4.93 -15.69 0.43
N THR A 136 -6.14 -15.77 -0.12
CA THR A 136 -6.36 -16.16 -1.50
C THR A 136 -6.41 -14.92 -2.39
N LEU A 137 -5.71 -14.95 -3.52
CA LEU A 137 -5.72 -13.90 -4.54
C LEU A 137 -6.04 -14.56 -5.88
N ASP A 138 -7.07 -14.06 -6.59
CA ASP A 138 -7.42 -14.56 -7.92
C ASP A 138 -6.63 -13.81 -8.99
N PHE A 139 -5.47 -14.35 -9.36
CA PHE A 139 -4.58 -13.71 -10.33
C PHE A 139 -5.19 -13.59 -11.73
N ALA A 140 -6.15 -14.45 -12.09
CA ALA A 140 -6.88 -14.32 -13.34
C ALA A 140 -7.84 -13.12 -13.34
N LYS A 141 -8.32 -12.68 -12.17
CA LYS A 141 -9.06 -11.42 -12.05
C LYS A 141 -8.11 -10.23 -12.00
N PHE A 142 -6.96 -10.34 -11.33
CA PHE A 142 -5.94 -9.29 -11.32
C PHE A 142 -5.54 -8.84 -12.73
N ALA A 143 -5.39 -9.80 -13.66
CA ALA A 143 -5.10 -9.50 -15.06
C ALA A 143 -6.05 -8.45 -15.67
N LYS A 144 -7.33 -8.46 -15.29
CA LYS A 144 -8.31 -7.46 -15.77
C LYS A 144 -8.03 -6.05 -15.27
N ALA A 145 -7.56 -5.90 -14.03
CA ALA A 145 -7.19 -4.59 -13.49
C ALA A 145 -5.86 -4.11 -14.07
N LEU A 146 -4.93 -5.03 -14.33
CA LEU A 146 -3.68 -4.72 -15.05
C LEU A 146 -3.96 -4.22 -16.47
N ASP A 147 -4.88 -4.87 -17.18
CA ASP A 147 -5.32 -4.44 -18.52
C ASP A 147 -5.95 -3.03 -18.51
N ALA A 148 -6.46 -2.58 -17.36
CA ALA A 148 -7.05 -1.25 -17.17
C ALA A 148 -6.08 -0.23 -16.52
N GLY A 149 -4.82 -0.61 -16.29
CA GLY A 149 -3.83 0.24 -15.62
C GLY A 149 -4.15 0.56 -14.15
N ASP A 150 -5.00 -0.24 -13.49
CA ASP A 150 -5.46 -0.02 -12.10
C ASP A 150 -4.59 -0.75 -11.07
N GLU A 151 -3.28 -0.60 -11.18
CA GLU A 151 -2.31 -1.33 -10.34
C GLU A 151 -2.39 -0.91 -8.86
N GLY A 152 -2.67 0.37 -8.57
CA GLY A 152 -2.83 0.85 -7.20
C GLY A 152 -3.98 0.17 -6.44
N ARG A 153 -5.02 -0.23 -7.16
CA ARG A 153 -6.14 -1.02 -6.62
C ARG A 153 -5.69 -2.43 -6.21
N LEU A 154 -4.82 -3.05 -6.99
CA LEU A 154 -4.29 -4.38 -6.71
C LEU A 154 -3.37 -4.37 -5.49
N VAL A 155 -2.52 -3.35 -5.36
CA VAL A 155 -1.72 -3.12 -4.15
C VAL A 155 -2.62 -3.00 -2.92
N ARG A 156 -3.64 -2.13 -2.99
CA ARG A 156 -4.60 -1.96 -1.90
C ARG A 156 -5.28 -3.28 -1.55
N LEU A 157 -5.71 -4.06 -2.55
CA LEU A 157 -6.36 -5.36 -2.34
C LEU A 157 -5.41 -6.36 -1.65
N VAL A 158 -4.16 -6.48 -2.11
CA VAL A 158 -3.16 -7.36 -1.48
C VAL A 158 -2.99 -7.01 0.00
N ILE A 159 -2.81 -5.73 0.32
CA ILE A 159 -2.64 -5.28 1.71
C ILE A 159 -3.94 -5.44 2.52
N HIS A 160 -5.09 -5.17 1.93
CA HIS A 160 -6.40 -5.38 2.56
C HIS A 160 -6.56 -6.84 3.01
N GLU A 161 -6.34 -7.81 2.12
CA GLU A 161 -6.52 -9.22 2.48
C GLU A 161 -5.50 -9.69 3.53
N ILE A 162 -4.28 -9.16 3.47
CA ILE A 162 -3.25 -9.42 4.48
C ILE A 162 -3.63 -8.76 5.84
N ALA A 163 -4.32 -7.62 5.84
CA ALA A 163 -4.77 -6.98 7.08
C ALA A 163 -5.84 -7.78 7.83
N HIS A 164 -6.63 -8.61 7.15
CA HIS A 164 -7.52 -9.59 7.81
C HIS A 164 -6.75 -10.63 8.63
N VAL A 165 -5.52 -10.96 8.21
CA VAL A 165 -4.62 -11.80 9.03
C VAL A 165 -4.24 -11.07 10.31
N LEU A 166 -3.86 -9.79 10.20
CA LEU A 166 -3.41 -9.01 11.34
C LEU A 166 -4.52 -8.87 12.39
N ASN A 167 -5.77 -8.74 11.94
CA ASN A 167 -6.94 -8.69 12.82
C ASN A 167 -7.52 -10.06 13.22
N SER A 168 -6.88 -11.17 12.84
CA SER A 168 -7.42 -12.52 13.10
C SER A 168 -7.58 -12.85 14.59
N ASP A 169 -6.84 -12.19 15.48
CA ASP A 169 -6.96 -12.32 16.93
C ASP A 169 -8.05 -11.42 17.56
N ARG A 170 -8.81 -10.68 16.76
CA ARG A 170 -9.86 -9.72 17.20
C ARG A 170 -10.86 -10.29 18.21
N HIS A 171 -11.13 -11.60 18.16
CA HIS A 171 -12.05 -12.28 19.08
C HIS A 171 -11.53 -12.32 20.53
N SER A 172 -10.21 -12.22 20.72
CA SER A 172 -9.60 -12.04 22.05
C SER A 172 -9.70 -10.61 22.58
N ASN A 173 -10.25 -9.70 21.77
CA ASN A 173 -10.41 -8.28 22.05
C ASN A 173 -9.10 -7.59 22.53
N PRO A 174 -8.00 -7.69 21.75
CA PRO A 174 -6.73 -7.07 22.12
C PRO A 174 -6.81 -5.54 22.12
N ALA A 175 -5.83 -4.87 22.75
CA ALA A 175 -5.84 -3.42 22.94
C ALA A 175 -6.04 -2.63 21.63
N TYR A 176 -5.25 -2.94 20.58
CA TYR A 176 -5.38 -2.28 19.28
C TYR A 176 -6.79 -2.42 18.67
N TRP A 177 -7.48 -3.54 18.93
CA TRP A 177 -8.83 -3.79 18.40
C TRP A 177 -9.92 -3.04 19.17
N GLN A 178 -9.68 -2.78 20.46
CA GLN A 178 -10.54 -1.93 21.28
C GLN A 178 -10.42 -0.48 20.81
N GLU A 179 -9.19 0.01 20.64
CA GLU A 179 -8.89 1.34 20.12
C GLU A 179 -9.47 1.55 18.72
N PHE A 180 -9.24 0.59 17.81
CA PHE A 180 -9.87 0.63 16.50
C PHE A 180 -11.41 0.62 16.60
N GLY A 181 -11.97 -0.06 17.60
CA GLY A 181 -13.41 -0.05 17.87
C GLY A 181 -13.94 1.30 18.34
N ASP A 182 -13.15 2.07 19.10
CA ASP A 182 -13.49 3.44 19.49
C ASP A 182 -13.44 4.37 18.27
N LEU A 183 -12.37 4.27 17.46
CA LEU A 183 -12.22 5.02 16.21
C LEU A 183 -13.35 4.73 15.22
N PHE A 184 -13.71 3.45 15.08
CA PHE A 184 -14.81 3.04 14.21
C PHE A 184 -16.15 3.68 14.60
N ARG A 185 -16.38 3.87 15.90
CA ARG A 185 -17.58 4.57 16.40
C ARG A 185 -17.51 6.09 16.18
N SER A 186 -16.32 6.69 16.23
CA SER A 186 -16.17 8.14 16.12
C SER A 186 -16.08 8.65 14.68
N GLU A 187 -15.32 7.97 13.81
CA GLU A 187 -15.11 8.40 12.42
C GLU A 187 -16.13 7.77 11.47
N GLY A 188 -16.77 6.68 11.87
CA GLY A 188 -17.79 6.02 11.08
C GLY A 188 -17.22 5.33 9.84
N ARG A 189 -17.99 5.34 8.76
CA ARG A 189 -17.73 4.53 7.56
C ARG A 189 -16.61 5.15 6.72
N PHE A 190 -15.46 4.47 6.65
CA PHE A 190 -14.28 4.92 5.90
C PHE A 190 -14.49 4.96 4.38
N GLY A 191 -15.32 4.09 3.83
CA GLY A 191 -15.61 4.08 2.39
C GLY A 191 -16.75 3.13 2.04
N ASP A 192 -17.21 3.21 0.79
CA ASP A 192 -18.32 2.35 0.35
C ASP A 192 -17.95 0.87 0.34
N TYR A 193 -16.69 0.56 0.06
CA TYR A 193 -16.14 -0.80 -0.01
C TYR A 193 -16.15 -1.53 1.34
N ALA A 194 -15.86 -0.86 2.45
CA ALA A 194 -15.82 -1.43 3.79
C ALA A 194 -17.19 -1.88 4.33
N GLY A 195 -18.29 -1.50 3.66
CA GLY A 195 -19.64 -1.75 4.17
C GLY A 195 -19.84 -1.18 5.58
N SER A 196 -20.52 -1.92 6.46
CA SER A 196 -20.69 -1.61 7.89
C SER A 196 -19.87 -2.52 8.81
N SER A 197 -19.02 -3.39 8.26
CA SER A 197 -18.24 -4.34 9.04
C SER A 197 -16.98 -3.68 9.59
N LYS A 198 -16.76 -3.83 10.91
CA LYS A 198 -15.55 -3.32 11.55
C LYS A 198 -14.27 -4.01 11.04
N SER A 199 -14.31 -5.31 10.72
CA SER A 199 -13.14 -6.02 10.19
C SER A 199 -12.80 -5.58 8.78
N GLU A 200 -13.81 -5.38 7.93
CA GLU A 200 -13.61 -4.83 6.57
C GLU A 200 -13.12 -3.39 6.61
N THR A 201 -13.65 -2.58 7.53
CA THR A 201 -13.17 -1.22 7.71
C THR A 201 -11.71 -1.21 8.17
N PHE A 202 -11.32 -2.11 9.09
CA PHE A 202 -9.92 -2.28 9.48
C PHE A 202 -9.03 -2.61 8.28
N ALA A 203 -9.43 -3.61 7.48
CA ALA A 203 -8.67 -4.03 6.32
C ALA A 203 -8.58 -2.92 5.27
N ASP A 204 -9.64 -2.14 5.08
CA ASP A 204 -9.66 -1.01 4.15
C ASP A 204 -8.79 0.16 4.60
N VAL A 205 -8.85 0.55 5.88
CA VAL A 205 -8.00 1.65 6.38
C VAL A 205 -6.53 1.31 6.21
N VAL A 206 -6.14 0.03 6.41
CA VAL A 206 -4.77 -0.45 6.21
C VAL A 206 -4.43 -0.56 4.72
N GLY A 207 -5.33 -1.11 3.90
CA GLY A 207 -5.16 -1.25 2.46
C GLY A 207 -4.95 0.08 1.76
N TYR A 208 -5.79 1.08 2.04
CA TYR A 208 -5.67 2.42 1.48
C TYR A 208 -4.51 3.22 2.05
N TYR A 209 -4.03 2.88 3.25
CA TYR A 209 -2.87 3.55 3.85
C TYR A 209 -1.58 3.22 3.09
N VAL A 210 -1.44 1.97 2.62
CA VAL A 210 -0.31 1.56 1.77
C VAL A 210 -0.57 1.88 0.30
N GLY A 211 -1.71 1.46 -0.24
CA GLY A 211 -2.13 1.69 -1.62
C GLY A 211 -2.63 3.11 -1.85
N ARG A 212 -1.80 4.13 -1.57
CA ARG A 212 -2.22 5.54 -1.62
C ARG A 212 -2.66 5.99 -3.02
N CYS A 213 -2.17 5.34 -4.07
CA CYS A 213 -2.60 5.60 -5.45
C CYS A 213 -3.84 4.81 -5.90
N ALA A 214 -4.47 4.02 -5.02
CA ALA A 214 -5.76 3.43 -5.34
C ALA A 214 -6.81 4.53 -5.58
N LEU A 215 -7.66 4.33 -6.58
CA LEU A 215 -8.74 5.26 -6.90
C LEU A 215 -9.65 5.51 -5.69
N ASN A 216 -10.15 6.75 -5.58
CA ASN A 216 -11.07 7.19 -4.54
C ASN A 216 -10.57 6.92 -3.12
N ASN A 217 -9.26 7.05 -2.88
CA ASN A 217 -8.69 6.84 -1.57
C ASN A 217 -9.32 7.82 -0.55
N PRO A 218 -10.01 7.31 0.50
CA PRO A 218 -10.71 8.19 1.44
C PRO A 218 -9.79 9.15 2.21
N TYR A 219 -8.51 8.79 2.38
CA TYR A 219 -7.55 9.69 3.02
C TYR A 219 -7.31 10.99 2.23
N ASP A 220 -7.64 11.03 0.93
CA ASP A 220 -7.46 12.22 0.10
C ASP A 220 -8.42 13.36 0.47
N THR A 221 -9.47 13.10 1.26
CA THR A 221 -10.39 14.14 1.74
C THR A 221 -9.89 14.83 3.01
N GLY A 222 -9.01 14.16 3.76
CA GLY A 222 -8.58 14.58 5.10
C GLY A 222 -9.58 14.29 6.22
N GLU A 223 -10.75 13.73 5.90
CA GLU A 223 -11.82 13.43 6.89
C GLU A 223 -11.39 12.35 7.89
N PHE A 224 -10.64 11.36 7.42
CA PHE A 224 -10.31 10.14 8.15
C PHE A 224 -8.89 10.17 8.76
N ALA A 225 -8.52 11.31 9.35
CA ALA A 225 -7.19 11.50 9.91
C ALA A 225 -6.90 10.59 11.12
N GLY A 226 -7.89 10.25 11.95
CA GLY A 226 -7.69 9.36 13.09
C GLY A 226 -7.43 7.92 12.67
N TYR A 227 -8.14 7.40 11.66
CA TYR A 227 -7.76 6.12 11.06
C TYR A 227 -6.33 6.14 10.49
N TYR A 228 -5.93 7.23 9.85
CA TYR A 228 -4.58 7.37 9.30
C TYR A 228 -3.51 7.28 10.39
N GLU A 229 -3.67 8.07 11.46
CA GLU A 229 -2.73 8.10 12.59
C GLU A 229 -2.69 6.74 13.31
N PHE A 230 -3.83 6.08 13.50
CA PHE A 230 -3.89 4.74 14.04
C PHE A 230 -3.09 3.75 13.21
N VAL A 231 -3.30 3.70 11.88
CA VAL A 231 -2.58 2.77 11.01
C VAL A 231 -1.08 3.09 10.99
N LYS A 232 -0.71 4.38 10.98
CA LYS A 232 0.69 4.81 11.05
C LYS A 232 1.39 4.25 12.30
N GLU A 233 0.83 4.49 13.47
CA GLU A 233 1.48 4.14 14.74
C GLU A 233 1.34 2.65 15.07
N GLU A 234 0.12 2.11 15.03
CA GLU A 234 -0.19 0.76 15.53
C GLU A 234 0.11 -0.36 14.52
N VAL A 235 0.08 -0.07 13.22
CA VAL A 235 0.26 -1.10 12.17
C VAL A 235 1.65 -1.03 11.54
N PHE A 236 2.16 0.17 11.27
CA PHE A 236 3.40 0.38 10.53
C PHE A 236 4.52 1.08 11.31
N GLY A 237 4.35 1.31 12.61
CA GLY A 237 5.42 1.81 13.49
C GLY A 237 5.98 3.17 13.09
N GLY A 238 5.12 4.09 12.63
CA GLY A 238 5.48 5.43 12.20
C GLY A 238 5.80 5.57 10.71
N LYS A 239 5.84 4.47 9.94
CA LYS A 239 6.16 4.51 8.51
C LYS A 239 4.96 5.03 7.70
N GLU A 240 5.19 6.09 6.93
CA GLU A 240 4.26 6.63 5.95
C GLU A 240 4.54 6.10 4.53
N PHE A 241 3.47 5.81 3.78
CA PHE A 241 3.54 5.31 2.39
C PHE A 241 3.04 6.32 1.34
N GLY A 242 2.65 7.52 1.77
CA GLY A 242 2.27 8.62 0.89
C GLY A 242 2.12 9.91 1.70
N PRO A 243 1.55 10.96 1.10
CA PRO A 243 1.39 12.23 1.77
C PRO A 243 0.33 12.15 2.88
N GLU A 244 0.33 13.16 3.74
CA GLU A 244 -0.63 13.35 4.83
C GLU A 244 -2.10 13.37 4.33
N PRO A 245 -3.08 13.06 5.20
CA PRO A 245 -4.50 13.14 4.85
C PRO A 245 -4.89 14.51 4.27
N GLY A 246 -5.72 14.51 3.23
CA GLY A 246 -6.16 15.71 2.52
C GLY A 246 -5.24 16.13 1.36
N VAL A 247 -4.08 15.49 1.22
CA VAL A 247 -3.17 15.71 0.10
C VAL A 247 -3.23 14.50 -0.84
N ARG A 248 -3.54 14.75 -2.12
CA ARG A 248 -3.55 13.71 -3.13
C ARG A 248 -2.12 13.37 -3.57
N PRO A 249 -1.72 12.10 -3.57
CA PRO A 249 -0.45 11.69 -4.15
C PRO A 249 -0.42 11.88 -5.67
N GLU A 250 0.77 12.11 -6.22
CA GLU A 250 0.98 12.10 -7.67
C GLU A 250 1.04 10.64 -8.16
N CYS A 251 -0.02 10.20 -8.83
CA CYS A 251 -0.19 8.81 -9.27
C CYS A 251 -0.50 8.73 -10.76
N ALA A 252 -0.16 7.61 -11.38
CA ALA A 252 -0.69 7.27 -12.70
C ALA A 252 -2.21 7.09 -12.60
N VAL A 253 -2.96 7.64 -13.57
CA VAL A 253 -4.42 7.54 -13.61
C VAL A 253 -4.80 6.30 -14.43
N PRO A 254 -5.58 5.35 -13.87
CA PRO A 254 -6.09 4.19 -14.60
C PRO A 254 -7.01 4.57 -15.76
N ASP A 255 -7.27 3.62 -16.66
CA ASP A 255 -8.19 3.81 -17.79
C ASP A 255 -9.63 4.03 -17.34
N ALA A 256 -10.37 4.82 -18.14
CA ALA A 256 -11.77 5.12 -17.88
C ALA A 256 -12.63 3.84 -17.92
N GLY A 257 -13.21 3.47 -16.78
CA GLY A 257 -14.08 2.29 -16.65
C GLY A 257 -13.46 1.07 -15.98
N ALA A 258 -12.28 1.21 -15.34
CA ALA A 258 -11.70 0.17 -14.50
C ALA A 258 -12.73 -0.40 -13.49
N GLU A 259 -12.92 -1.73 -13.52
CA GLU A 259 -13.84 -2.44 -12.61
C GLU A 259 -13.32 -2.38 -11.18
N GLU A 260 -14.22 -2.33 -10.20
CA GLU A 260 -13.85 -2.48 -8.79
C GLU A 260 -13.56 -3.95 -8.45
N PRO A 261 -12.31 -4.33 -8.11
CA PRO A 261 -12.07 -5.54 -7.35
C PRO A 261 -12.86 -5.39 -6.07
N LYS A 262 -13.43 -6.47 -5.56
CA LYS A 262 -14.19 -6.43 -4.32
C LYS A 262 -13.68 -7.58 -3.43
N PRO A 263 -13.73 -7.43 -2.09
CA PRO A 263 -13.08 -8.38 -1.18
C PRO A 263 -13.91 -9.66 -1.08
N GLY A 264 -13.50 -10.64 -0.28
CA GLY A 264 -14.39 -11.74 0.10
C GLY A 264 -15.63 -11.23 0.85
N ALA A 265 -16.67 -12.06 0.95
CA ALA A 265 -17.68 -11.82 1.98
C ALA A 265 -16.99 -11.95 3.35
N SER A 266 -17.20 -11.00 4.25
CA SER A 266 -16.60 -11.07 5.58
C SER A 266 -17.20 -12.24 6.37
N GLU A 267 -16.47 -12.81 7.34
CA GLU A 267 -17.10 -13.77 8.30
C GLU A 267 -18.32 -13.15 9.01
N ALA A 268 -18.45 -11.81 9.03
CA ALA A 268 -19.61 -11.12 9.56
C ALA A 268 -20.86 -11.23 8.65
N ASP A 269 -20.69 -11.39 7.34
CA ASP A 269 -21.81 -11.61 6.41
C ASP A 269 -22.40 -13.02 6.56
N ASP A 270 -21.54 -14.02 6.80
CA ASP A 270 -21.99 -15.36 7.20
C ASP A 270 -22.56 -15.36 8.62
N ALA A 271 -22.14 -14.43 9.47
CA ALA A 271 -22.60 -14.36 10.84
C ALA A 271 -24.04 -13.87 11.00
N ILE A 272 -24.52 -13.08 10.05
CA ILE A 272 -25.92 -12.64 10.01
C ILE A 272 -26.84 -13.83 9.70
N SER A 273 -26.38 -14.82 8.91
CA SER A 273 -27.20 -15.98 8.55
C SER A 273 -27.50 -16.93 9.72
N TRP A 274 -26.59 -17.08 10.69
CA TRP A 274 -26.83 -17.95 11.85
C TRP A 274 -27.62 -17.25 12.96
N ILE A 275 -27.62 -15.91 13.02
CA ILE A 275 -28.45 -15.16 13.97
C ILE A 275 -29.93 -15.24 13.58
N GLU A 276 -30.25 -15.18 12.28
CA GLU A 276 -31.64 -15.34 11.80
C GLU A 276 -32.16 -16.77 11.98
N ALA A 277 -31.29 -17.78 11.95
CA ALA A 277 -31.68 -19.18 12.16
C ALA A 277 -31.93 -19.58 13.63
N VAL A 278 -31.54 -18.74 14.59
CA VAL A 278 -31.72 -19.00 16.04
C VAL A 278 -32.82 -18.11 16.66
N SER A 279 -33.39 -17.18 15.88
CA SER A 279 -34.49 -16.32 16.33
C SER A 279 -35.91 -16.86 16.02
N ASP A 280 -36.01 -18.03 15.40
CA ASP A 280 -37.28 -18.68 15.03
C ASP A 280 -37.68 -19.87 15.94
N GLU A 281 -37.18 -19.93 17.18
CA GLU A 281 -37.72 -20.80 18.26
C GLU A 281 -38.15 -20.02 19.51
#